data_AF-A0A928JB83-F1
#
_entry.id   AF-A0A928JB83-F1
#
_cell.length_a   1.000
_cell.length_b   1.000
_cell.length_c   1.000
_cell.angle_alpha   90.00
_cell.angle_beta   90.00
_cell.angle_gamma   90.00
#
_symmetry.space_group_name_H-M   'P 1'
#
loop_
_entity.id
_entity.type
_entity.pdbx_description
1 polymer ?
#
loop_
_entity_poly.entity_id
_entity_poly.type
_entity_poly.pdbx_seq_one_letter_code
_entity_poly.pdbx_strand_id
1 'polypeptide(L)' 'MADFGKTVEMPMGMVMLMAENPAAMSAFGTLSETERAKFINRAKKARTRDEMMKIVGEITTYG' A
#
# COMPACT_ATOMS: atom_id res chain seq x y z
N MET A 1 -21.19 1.31 20.31
CA MET A 1 -21.05 1.04 18.86
C MET A 1 -19.75 0.30 18.66
N ALA A 2 -19.80 -0.96 18.22
CA ALA A 2 -18.61 -1.75 18.00
C ALA A 2 -17.80 -1.15 16.83
N ASP A 3 -16.55 -0.78 17.09
CA ASP A 3 -15.55 -0.44 16.07
C ASP A 3 -15.14 -1.76 15.40
N PHE A 4 -15.99 -2.26 14.50
CA PHE A 4 -15.68 -3.42 13.67
C PHE A 4 -14.44 -3.06 12.87
N GLY A 5 -13.35 -3.77 13.18
CA GLY A 5 -11.99 -3.50 12.72
C GLY A 5 -11.96 -2.86 11.33
N LYS A 6 -11.45 -1.62 11.29
CA LYS A 6 -11.21 -0.87 10.05
C LYS A 6 -10.37 -1.74 9.12
N THR A 7 -11.03 -2.43 8.20
CA THR A 7 -10.41 -2.93 7.00
C THR A 7 -9.83 -1.69 6.32
N VAL A 8 -8.51 -1.54 6.39
CA VAL A 8 -7.84 -0.42 5.74
C VAL A 8 -8.02 -0.63 4.24
N GLU A 9 -9.07 -0.04 3.67
CA GLU A 9 -9.40 -0.18 2.26
C GLU A 9 -8.22 0.32 1.44
N MET A 10 -7.55 -0.61 0.75
CA MET A 10 -6.43 -0.32 -0.13
C MET A 10 -6.97 0.25 -1.46
N PRO A 11 -6.39 1.35 -1.97
CA PRO A 11 -6.73 1.83 -3.30
C PRO A 11 -6.53 0.74 -4.35
N MET A 12 -7.53 0.54 -5.21
CA MET A 12 -7.47 -0.50 -6.24
C MET A 12 -6.22 -0.39 -7.12
N GLY A 13 -5.82 0.83 -7.51
CA GLY A 13 -4.59 1.05 -8.27
C GLY A 13 -3.31 0.64 -7.53
N MET A 14 -3.29 0.74 -6.20
CA MET A 14 -2.17 0.24 -5.39
C MET A 14 -2.13 -1.29 -5.41
N VAL A 15 -3.29 -1.94 -5.24
CA VAL A 15 -3.40 -3.41 -5.27
C VAL A 15 -2.95 -3.96 -6.63
N MET A 16 -3.41 -3.34 -7.73
CA MET A 16 -3.02 -3.76 -9.08
C MET A 16 -1.51 -3.63 -9.31
N LEU A 17 -0.91 -2.50 -8.94
CA LEU A 17 0.54 -2.29 -9.11
C LEU A 17 1.38 -3.21 -8.21
N MET A 18 0.90 -3.54 -7.00
CA MET A 18 1.56 -4.55 -6.17
C MET A 18 1.40 -5.95 -6.75
N ALA A 19 0.26 -6.30 -7.34
CA ALA A 19 0.06 -7.59 -8.00
C ALA A 19 1.00 -7.75 -9.22
N GLU A 20 1.28 -6.66 -9.93
CA GLU A 20 2.28 -6.61 -11.02
C GLU A 20 3.73 -6.64 -10.51
N ASN A 21 3.96 -6.44 -9.21
CA ASN A 21 5.28 -6.41 -8.58
C ASN A 21 5.33 -7.35 -7.36
N PRO A 22 5.67 -8.65 -7.56
CA PRO A 22 5.71 -9.64 -6.48
C PRO A 22 6.61 -9.25 -5.31
N ALA A 23 7.71 -8.54 -5.57
CA ALA A 23 8.61 -8.05 -4.52
C ALA A 23 7.91 -7.00 -3.64
N ALA A 24 7.13 -6.10 -4.25
CA ALA A 24 6.36 -5.09 -3.50
C ALA A 24 5.27 -5.75 -2.67
N MET A 25 4.57 -6.74 -3.23
CA MET A 25 3.53 -7.49 -2.52
C MET A 25 4.12 -8.26 -1.32
N SER A 26 5.27 -8.91 -1.50
CA SER A 26 5.94 -9.62 -0.40
C SER A 26 6.44 -8.66 0.67
N ALA A 27 7.12 -7.57 0.29
CA ALA A 27 7.61 -6.57 1.23
C ALA A 27 6.44 -5.89 1.97
N PHE A 28 5.33 -5.60 1.30
CA PHE A 28 4.14 -5.07 1.96
C PHE A 28 3.57 -6.04 3.02
N GLY A 29 3.66 -7.34 2.77
CA GLY A 29 3.21 -8.39 3.68
C GLY A 29 4.02 -8.47 4.98
N THR A 30 5.31 -8.08 4.95
CA THR A 30 6.20 -8.09 6.13
C THR A 30 6.11 -6.82 6.97
N LEU A 31 5.58 -5.73 6.41
CA LEU A 31 5.38 -4.46 7.11
C LEU A 31 4.41 -4.58 8.30
N SER A 32 4.67 -3.82 9.35
CA SER A 32 3.75 -3.66 10.47
C SER A 32 2.43 -3.00 10.01
N GLU A 33 1.36 -3.16 10.80
CA GLU A 33 0.08 -2.50 10.51
C GLU A 33 0.21 -0.97 10.39
N THR A 34 1.03 -0.35 11.24
CA THR A 34 1.29 1.09 11.20
C THR A 34 2.01 1.51 9.92
N GLU A 35 2.97 0.74 9.43
CA GLU A 35 3.68 1.02 8.18
C GLU A 35 2.77 0.83 6.97
N ARG A 36 2.00 -0.26 6.94
CA ARG A 36 0.98 -0.49 5.90
C ARG A 36 -0.02 0.67 5.85
N ALA A 37 -0.51 1.13 7.00
CA ALA A 37 -1.40 2.28 7.06
C ALA A 37 -0.76 3.57 6.52
N LYS A 38 0.53 3.80 6.75
CA LYS A 38 1.26 4.95 6.17
C LYS A 38 1.27 4.88 4.64
N PHE A 39 1.63 3.74 4.06
CA PHE A 39 1.64 3.57 2.60
C PHE A 39 0.25 3.68 1.99
N ILE A 40 -0.77 3.06 2.60
CA ILE A 40 -2.15 3.16 2.13
C ILE A 40 -2.66 4.61 2.18
N ASN A 41 -2.37 5.35 3.25
CA ASN A 41 -2.76 6.76 3.36
C ASN A 41 -2.06 7.64 2.33
N ARG A 42 -0.82 7.34 1.96
CA ARG A 42 -0.11 8.01 0.86
C ARG A 42 -0.72 7.66 -0.49
N ALA A 43 -1.02 6.38 -0.72
CA ALA A 43 -1.65 5.90 -1.94
C ALA A 43 -3.03 6.55 -2.16
N LYS A 44 -3.83 6.73 -1.10
CA LYS A 44 -5.12 7.46 -1.15
C LYS A 44 -4.99 8.92 -1.57
N LYS A 45 -3.81 9.52 -1.41
CA LYS A 45 -3.53 10.93 -1.78
C LYS A 45 -2.86 11.06 -3.16
N ALA A 46 -2.39 9.96 -3.74
CA ALA A 46 -1.79 9.96 -5.07
C ALA A 46 -2.87 10.33 -6.10
N ARG A 47 -2.55 11.30 -6.97
CA ARG A 47 -3.44 11.79 -8.03
C ARG A 47 -3.06 11.24 -9.39
N THR A 48 -1.86 10.68 -9.51
CA THR A 48 -1.32 10.17 -10.77
C THR A 48 -0.82 8.73 -10.63
N ARG A 49 -0.75 8.03 -11.76
CA ARG A 49 -0.19 6.67 -11.83
C ARG A 49 1.28 6.66 -11.39
N ASP A 50 2.05 7.67 -11.77
CA ASP A 50 3.47 7.78 -11.43
C ASP A 50 3.71 7.97 -9.92
N GLU A 51 2.89 8.78 -9.26
CA GLU A 51 2.93 8.90 -7.79
C GLU A 51 2.61 7.56 -7.11
N MET A 52 1.61 6.83 -7.60
CA MET A 52 1.27 5.50 -7.08
C MET A 52 2.42 4.51 -7.29
N MET A 53 3.04 4.50 -8.48
CA MET A 53 4.19 3.65 -8.79
C MET A 53 5.38 3.96 -7.90
N LYS A 54 5.65 5.23 -7.59
CA LYS A 54 6.68 5.63 -6.62
C LYS A 54 6.40 5.07 -5.24
N ILE A 55 5.17 5.18 -4.75
CA ILE A 55 4.76 4.65 -3.44
C ILE A 55 4.94 3.12 -3.39
N VAL A 56 4.52 2.40 -4.45
CA VAL A 56 4.71 0.94 -4.55
C VAL A 56 6.20 0.58 -4.67
N GLY A 57 6.99 1.37 -5.39
CA GLY A 57 8.43 1.20 -5.48
C GLY A 57 9.12 1.37 -4.13
N GLU A 58 8.74 2.37 -3.33
CA GLU A 58 9.30 2.55 -1.98
C GLU A 58 9.04 1.35 -1.06
N ILE A 59 7.89 0.67 -1.20
CA ILE A 59 7.59 -0.54 -0.43
C ILE A 59 8.64 -1.63 -0.68
N THR A 60 9.13 -1.78 -1.92
CA THR A 60 10.17 -2.78 -2.25
C THR A 60 11.51 -2.51 -1.57
N THR A 61 11.77 -1.28 -1.16
CA THR A 61 13.03 -0.87 -0.53
C THR A 61 13.01 -0.95 1.00
N TYR A 62 11.83 -1.15 1.60
CA TYR A 62 11.66 -1.28 3.05
C TYR A 62 11.79 -2.73 3.55
N GLY A 63 11.67 -3.72 2.65
CA GLY A 63 11.71 -5.15 2.96
C GLY A 63 13.09 -5.76 2.83
#